data_AF-A0A1G0RKF6-F1
#
_entry.id   AF-A0A1G0RKF6-F1
#
_cell.length_a   1.000
_cell.length_b   1.000
_cell.length_c   1.000
_cell.angle_alpha   90.00
_cell.angle_beta   90.00
_cell.angle_gamma   90.00
#
_symmetry.space_group_name_H-M   'P 1'
#
loop_
_entity.id
_entity.type
_entity.pdbx_description
1 polymer ?
#
loop_
_entity_poly.entity_id
_entity_poly.type
_entity_poly.pdbx_seq_one_letter_code
_entity_poly.pdbx_strand_id
1 'polypeptide(L)'
;VQTYVLGTGLEHERNFPIVLAQIGAAALFREENGLLTKAYENKKLLLLLPFDVISNSSIQKIQDMSQTCMGRQLDIVDTTTNDMDLGNAKEYEDATNRSTGIAKSHMRALEHDLANTIGKEKQAHFVIDGTIRSGSFGWGGSIPKNSIAVSKSFTQQPKFDVFKKEVEMRNMPRLLAQLKVENRTPAFFTSKGKVIFWYLRMREQGQVDYPLMGVIKIEIPSPDEPYTLTDTEYIDKISGCLLAERNVTPYGNDARWHAHIYPIYATEQYIKSRFYSRDILKGMI
;
A
#
# COMPACT_ATOMS: atom_id res chain seq x y z
N VAL A 1 1.31 -5.41 6.89
CA VAL A 1 0.46 -6.56 7.26
C VAL A 1 1.32 -7.78 7.56
N GLN A 2 0.95 -8.57 8.56
CA GLN A 2 1.48 -9.92 8.82
C GLN A 2 0.29 -10.84 9.11
N THR A 3 0.22 -12.01 8.46
CA THR A 3 -0.87 -12.99 8.65
C THR A 3 -0.33 -14.29 9.23
N TYR A 4 -1.14 -14.93 10.07
CA TYR A 4 -0.82 -16.15 10.78
C TYR A 4 -2.03 -17.07 10.75
N VAL A 5 -1.86 -18.28 10.21
CA VAL A 5 -2.86 -19.34 10.38
C VAL A 5 -2.72 -19.86 11.80
N LEU A 6 -3.74 -19.66 12.63
CA LEU A 6 -3.73 -20.12 14.02
C LEU A 6 -4.10 -21.60 14.11
N GLY A 7 -4.96 -22.07 13.20
CA GLY A 7 -5.38 -23.45 13.13
C GLY A 7 -6.56 -23.64 12.19
N THR A 8 -7.19 -24.81 12.32
CA THR A 8 -8.39 -25.19 11.57
C THR A 8 -9.54 -25.34 12.56
N GLY A 9 -10.58 -24.53 12.38
CA GLY A 9 -11.85 -24.71 13.08
C GLY A 9 -12.62 -25.89 12.51
N LEU A 10 -13.30 -26.63 13.37
CA LEU A 10 -14.19 -27.73 13.01
C LEU A 10 -15.58 -27.44 13.60
N GLU A 11 -16.59 -27.38 12.74
CA GLU A 11 -18.00 -27.28 13.16
C GLU A 11 -18.81 -28.29 12.35
N HIS A 12 -19.28 -29.35 13.01
CA HIS A 12 -19.87 -30.53 12.37
C HIS A 12 -18.93 -31.16 11.32
N GLU A 13 -19.35 -31.21 10.05
CA GLU A 13 -18.55 -31.75 8.94
C GLU A 13 -17.74 -30.67 8.20
N ARG A 14 -17.83 -29.41 8.65
CA ARG A 14 -17.15 -28.28 8.00
C ARG A 14 -15.82 -28.00 8.68
N ASN A 15 -14.81 -27.73 7.87
CA ASN A 15 -13.53 -27.21 8.33
C ASN A 15 -13.28 -25.82 7.73
N PHE A 16 -12.57 -24.97 8.47
CA PHE A 16 -12.24 -23.62 8.02
C PHE A 16 -10.95 -23.11 8.66
N PRO A 17 -10.18 -22.28 7.96
CA PRO A 17 -8.99 -21.68 8.55
C PRO A 17 -9.37 -20.59 9.54
N ILE A 18 -8.67 -20.55 10.67
CA ILE A 18 -8.70 -19.44 11.62
C ILE A 18 -7.43 -18.62 11.38
N VAL A 19 -7.59 -17.42 10.84
CA VAL A 19 -6.45 -16.57 10.47
C VAL A 19 -6.41 -15.32 11.33
N LEU A 20 -5.27 -15.05 11.95
CA LEU A 20 -5.00 -13.80 12.64
C LEU A 20 -4.15 -12.90 11.74
N ALA A 21 -4.52 -11.63 11.62
CA ALA A 21 -3.72 -10.64 10.92
C ALA A 21 -3.35 -9.48 11.84
N GLN A 22 -2.10 -9.03 11.75
CA GLN A 22 -1.65 -7.74 12.27
C GLN A 22 -1.57 -6.77 11.10
N ILE A 23 -2.37 -5.71 11.16
CA ILE A 23 -2.34 -4.62 10.18
C ILE A 23 -1.92 -3.33 10.86
N GLY A 24 -1.35 -2.43 10.09
CA GLY A 24 -1.02 -1.11 10.60
C GLY A 24 -0.51 -0.18 9.51
N ALA A 25 -0.72 1.11 9.75
CA ALA A 25 -0.23 2.22 8.96
C ALA A 25 0.50 3.19 9.90
N ALA A 26 1.59 3.77 9.42
CA ALA A 26 2.35 4.76 10.18
C ALA A 26 2.81 5.88 9.27
N ALA A 27 3.07 7.03 9.87
CA ALA A 27 3.72 8.15 9.23
C ALA A 27 4.78 8.70 10.15
N LEU A 28 5.96 8.93 9.57
CA LEU A 28 7.08 9.57 10.25
C LEU A 28 7.24 10.98 9.70
N PHE A 29 7.55 11.92 10.59
CA PHE A 29 7.92 13.28 10.23
C PHE A 29 9.44 13.40 10.20
N ARG A 30 9.97 14.07 9.17
CA ARG A 30 11.40 14.37 9.10
C ARG A 30 11.64 15.77 9.66
N GLU A 31 12.39 15.83 10.75
CA GLU A 31 12.85 17.07 11.36
C GLU A 31 13.95 17.71 10.50
N GLU A 32 14.22 19.01 10.72
CA GLU A 32 15.24 19.76 9.96
C GLU A 32 16.66 19.17 10.11
N ASN A 33 16.94 18.48 11.23
CA ASN A 33 18.21 17.80 11.47
C ASN A 33 18.31 16.42 10.79
N GLY A 34 17.30 16.01 10.02
CA GLY A 34 17.25 14.74 9.30
C GLY A 34 16.75 13.55 10.12
N LEU A 35 16.43 13.72 11.41
CA LEU A 35 15.84 12.66 12.23
C LEU A 35 14.39 12.39 11.85
N LEU A 36 13.98 11.13 11.94
CA LEU A 36 12.60 10.71 11.73
C LEU A 36 11.91 10.50 13.07
N THR A 37 10.84 11.26 13.33
CA THR A 37 10.02 11.16 14.54
C THR A 37 8.64 10.60 14.21
N LYS A 38 7.99 9.94 15.17
CA LYS A 38 6.63 9.41 14.98
C LYS A 38 5.65 10.57 14.86
N ALA A 39 4.96 10.67 13.73
CA ALA A 39 3.83 11.59 13.57
C ALA A 39 2.52 10.88 13.92
N TYR A 40 2.26 9.73 13.28
CA TYR A 40 1.04 8.96 13.48
C TYR A 40 1.32 7.46 13.41
N GLU A 41 0.53 6.69 14.14
CA GLU A 41 0.55 5.22 14.12
C GLU A 41 -0.87 4.73 14.38
N ASN A 42 -1.33 3.81 13.53
CA ASN A 42 -2.55 3.05 13.78
C ASN A 42 -2.28 1.58 13.46
N LYS A 43 -2.67 0.69 14.37
CA LYS A 43 -2.50 -0.75 14.22
C LYS A 43 -3.67 -1.50 14.82
N LYS A 44 -4.01 -2.62 14.21
CA LYS A 44 -5.15 -3.46 14.60
C LYS A 44 -4.79 -4.94 14.50
N LEU A 45 -5.47 -5.74 15.31
CA LEU A 45 -5.54 -7.18 15.14
C LEU A 45 -6.85 -7.50 14.43
N LEU A 46 -6.80 -8.36 13.42
CA LEU A 46 -7.98 -8.89 12.76
C LEU A 46 -8.05 -10.40 13.00
N LEU A 47 -9.19 -10.91 13.44
CA LEU A 47 -9.51 -12.34 13.38
C LEU A 47 -10.38 -12.58 12.15
N LEU A 48 -9.80 -13.24 11.15
CA LEU A 48 -10.40 -13.49 9.85
C LEU A 48 -11.02 -14.89 9.86
N LEU A 49 -12.34 -14.95 9.69
CA LEU A 49 -13.14 -16.16 9.77
C LEU A 49 -14.16 -16.19 8.61
N PRO A 50 -14.42 -17.34 7.98
CA PRO A 50 -15.50 -17.46 7.00
C PRO A 50 -16.85 -17.63 7.70
N PHE A 51 -17.70 -16.61 7.68
CA PHE A 51 -18.95 -16.65 8.46
C PHE A 51 -20.01 -17.59 7.88
N ASP A 52 -19.99 -17.85 6.57
CA ASP A 52 -20.95 -18.73 5.89
C ASP A 52 -20.87 -20.21 6.32
N VAL A 53 -19.70 -20.65 6.77
CA VAL A 53 -19.46 -22.01 7.25
C VAL A 53 -19.59 -22.14 8.78
N ILE A 54 -19.63 -21.02 9.52
CA ILE A 54 -19.73 -20.98 10.98
C ILE A 54 -21.16 -20.67 11.41
N SER A 55 -21.67 -21.29 12.48
CA SER A 55 -23.00 -20.95 12.98
C SER A 55 -23.06 -19.52 13.53
N ASN A 56 -24.19 -18.83 13.27
CA ASN A 56 -24.42 -17.45 13.76
C ASN A 56 -24.26 -17.35 15.29
N SER A 57 -24.62 -18.40 16.03
CA SER A 57 -24.46 -18.44 17.49
C SER A 57 -22.99 -18.46 17.92
N SER A 58 -22.13 -19.15 17.18
CA SER A 58 -20.68 -19.18 17.41
C SER A 58 -20.05 -17.84 17.05
N ILE A 59 -20.43 -17.23 15.92
CA ILE A 59 -19.95 -15.90 15.51
C ILE A 59 -20.31 -14.85 16.56
N GLN A 60 -21.56 -14.83 17.02
CA GLN A 60 -22.02 -13.87 18.04
C GLN A 60 -21.22 -14.02 19.33
N LYS A 61 -21.00 -15.26 19.81
CA LYS A 61 -20.16 -15.51 20.99
C LYS A 61 -18.73 -14.99 20.81
N ILE A 62 -18.12 -15.22 19.65
CA ILE A 62 -16.77 -14.72 19.35
C ILE A 62 -16.75 -13.18 19.36
N GLN A 63 -17.75 -12.54 18.77
CA GLN A 63 -17.88 -11.08 18.75
C GLN A 63 -18.09 -10.53 20.17
N ASP A 64 -18.96 -11.12 20.98
CA ASP A 64 -19.21 -10.71 22.36
C ASP A 64 -17.94 -10.88 23.23
N MET A 65 -17.23 -12.00 23.05
CA MET A 65 -15.93 -12.23 23.71
C MET A 65 -14.88 -11.19 23.29
N SER A 66 -14.84 -10.81 22.00
CA SER A 66 -13.91 -9.78 21.53
C SER A 66 -14.16 -8.42 22.16
N GLN A 67 -15.43 -8.07 22.42
CA GLN A 67 -15.83 -6.80 23.04
C GLN A 67 -15.53 -6.74 24.54
N THR A 68 -15.59 -7.88 25.23
CA THR A 68 -15.29 -7.98 26.67
C THR A 68 -13.80 -7.96 26.99
N CYS A 69 -12.94 -8.18 26.00
CA CYS A 69 -11.48 -8.07 26.12
C CYS A 69 -11.07 -6.59 26.24
N MET A 70 -10.98 -6.06 27.46
CA MET A 70 -10.54 -4.68 27.70
C MET A 70 -9.14 -4.40 27.13
N GLY A 71 -9.03 -3.36 26.29
CA GLY A 71 -7.76 -2.71 25.99
C GLY A 71 -7.08 -3.05 24.65
N ARG A 72 -7.64 -3.93 23.81
CA ARG A 72 -7.07 -4.24 22.48
C ARG A 72 -8.14 -4.35 21.40
N GLN A 73 -7.97 -3.61 20.30
CA GLN A 73 -8.82 -3.68 19.11
C GLN A 73 -8.54 -4.98 18.34
N LEU A 74 -9.30 -6.04 18.67
CA LEU A 74 -9.43 -7.24 17.86
C LEU A 74 -10.72 -7.13 17.05
N ASP A 75 -10.60 -6.88 15.76
CA ASP A 75 -11.74 -6.80 14.85
C ASP A 75 -12.01 -8.21 14.29
N ILE A 76 -13.23 -8.71 14.44
CA ILE A 76 -13.66 -9.98 13.82
C ILE A 76 -14.18 -9.67 12.42
N VAL A 77 -13.57 -10.28 11.40
CA VAL A 77 -13.80 -9.95 10.00
C VAL A 77 -14.23 -11.20 9.23
N ASP A 78 -15.35 -11.08 8.52
CA ASP A 78 -15.86 -12.14 7.65
C ASP A 78 -15.05 -12.21 6.34
N THR A 79 -14.55 -13.38 6.01
CA THR A 79 -13.78 -13.60 4.78
C THR A 79 -14.63 -13.93 3.54
N THR A 80 -15.93 -14.17 3.71
CA THR A 80 -16.81 -14.71 2.67
C THR A 80 -17.62 -13.63 1.95
N THR A 81 -17.79 -12.49 2.61
CA THR A 81 -18.43 -11.32 2.03
C THR A 81 -17.64 -10.72 0.86
N ASN A 82 -18.37 -9.90 0.09
CA ASN A 82 -17.78 -9.05 -0.93
C ASN A 82 -16.83 -8.04 -0.27
N ASP A 83 -15.55 -8.14 -0.57
CA ASP A 83 -14.55 -7.17 -0.13
C ASP A 83 -14.40 -6.08 -1.19
N MET A 84 -14.27 -4.83 -0.74
CA MET A 84 -14.20 -3.67 -1.62
C MET A 84 -12.98 -3.66 -2.53
N ASP A 85 -11.90 -4.39 -2.22
CA ASP A 85 -10.67 -4.47 -3.01
C ASP A 85 -10.56 -5.78 -3.81
N LEU A 86 -11.19 -6.87 -3.35
CA LEU A 86 -11.09 -8.20 -3.95
C LEU A 86 -12.33 -8.63 -4.73
N GLY A 87 -13.48 -8.00 -4.48
CA GLY A 87 -14.78 -8.47 -4.96
C GLY A 87 -15.28 -9.69 -4.17
N ASN A 88 -16.24 -10.40 -4.77
CA ASN A 88 -16.82 -11.63 -4.19
C ASN A 88 -15.76 -12.73 -4.04
N ALA A 89 -15.95 -13.59 -3.03
CA ALA A 89 -15.21 -14.83 -2.91
C ALA A 89 -15.42 -15.69 -4.15
N LYS A 90 -14.33 -16.18 -4.75
CA LYS A 90 -14.42 -17.13 -5.87
C LYS A 90 -14.51 -18.54 -5.29
N GLU A 91 -15.29 -19.41 -5.95
CA GLU A 91 -15.54 -20.79 -5.52
C GLU A 91 -14.27 -21.63 -5.33
N TYR A 92 -13.18 -21.31 -6.05
CA TYR A 92 -11.89 -21.99 -5.99
C TYR A 92 -10.78 -21.16 -5.32
N GLU A 93 -11.12 -20.05 -4.65
CA GLU A 93 -10.13 -19.22 -3.98
C GLU A 93 -9.67 -19.87 -2.68
N ASP A 94 -8.35 -20.02 -2.51
CA ASP A 94 -7.80 -20.48 -1.25
C ASP A 94 -8.15 -19.49 -0.12
N ALA A 95 -8.81 -19.99 0.92
CA ALA A 95 -9.35 -19.18 2.01
C ALA A 95 -8.26 -18.42 2.80
N THR A 96 -7.03 -18.96 2.87
CA THR A 96 -5.90 -18.28 3.53
C THR A 96 -5.37 -17.14 2.67
N ASN A 97 -5.28 -17.34 1.36
CA ASN A 97 -4.93 -16.29 0.40
C ASN A 97 -5.98 -15.18 0.39
N ARG A 98 -7.27 -15.54 0.41
CA ARG A 98 -8.36 -14.56 0.53
C ARG A 98 -8.26 -13.77 1.83
N SER A 99 -8.05 -14.44 2.97
CA SER A 99 -7.83 -13.80 4.26
C SER A 99 -6.67 -12.79 4.21
N THR A 100 -5.56 -13.15 3.54
CA THR A 100 -4.42 -12.25 3.34
C THR A 100 -4.76 -11.06 2.45
N GLY A 101 -5.59 -11.26 1.42
CA GLY A 101 -6.13 -10.18 0.61
C GLY A 101 -6.97 -9.20 1.42
N ILE A 102 -7.90 -9.71 2.24
CA ILE A 102 -8.80 -8.90 3.06
C ILE A 102 -7.99 -8.12 4.11
N ALA A 103 -7.01 -8.76 4.75
CA ALA A 103 -6.10 -8.06 5.65
C ALA A 103 -5.36 -6.89 4.97
N LYS A 104 -4.95 -7.04 3.70
CA LYS A 104 -4.35 -5.96 2.91
C LYS A 104 -5.35 -4.85 2.58
N SER A 105 -6.59 -5.21 2.26
CA SER A 105 -7.71 -4.27 2.03
C SER A 105 -7.93 -3.39 3.27
N HIS A 106 -8.08 -3.99 4.45
CA HIS A 106 -8.21 -3.26 5.71
C HIS A 106 -6.99 -2.40 6.05
N MET A 107 -5.76 -2.89 5.77
CA MET A 107 -4.55 -2.08 5.95
C MET A 107 -4.54 -0.85 5.04
N ARG A 108 -4.99 -0.97 3.79
CA ARG A 108 -5.11 0.16 2.85
C ARG A 108 -6.12 1.19 3.31
N ALA A 109 -7.22 0.75 3.94
CA ALA A 109 -8.17 1.68 4.55
C ALA A 109 -7.50 2.51 5.66
N LEU A 110 -6.67 1.88 6.51
CA LEU A 110 -5.88 2.61 7.52
C LEU A 110 -4.89 3.60 6.88
N GLU A 111 -4.22 3.19 5.80
CA GLU A 111 -3.32 4.08 5.04
C GLU A 111 -4.10 5.28 4.48
N HIS A 112 -5.29 5.05 3.93
CA HIS A 112 -6.18 6.07 3.39
C HIS A 112 -6.60 7.10 4.44
N ASP A 113 -7.13 6.64 5.56
CA ASP A 113 -7.53 7.50 6.68
C ASP A 113 -6.35 8.33 7.19
N LEU A 114 -5.19 7.69 7.30
CA LEU A 114 -3.99 8.35 7.79
C LEU A 114 -3.54 9.47 6.85
N ALA A 115 -3.45 9.23 5.55
CA ALA A 115 -2.97 10.29 4.67
C ALA A 115 -4.02 11.38 4.38
N ASN A 116 -5.32 11.11 4.52
CA ASN A 116 -6.33 12.16 4.61
C ASN A 116 -6.13 13.05 5.84
N THR A 117 -5.78 12.45 6.98
CA THR A 117 -5.50 13.19 8.22
C THR A 117 -4.26 14.08 8.03
N ILE A 118 -3.15 13.50 7.56
CA ILE A 118 -1.90 14.23 7.29
C ILE A 118 -2.13 15.34 6.27
N GLY A 119 -2.84 15.04 5.18
CA GLY A 119 -3.13 15.99 4.12
C GLY A 119 -3.91 17.22 4.57
N LYS A 120 -4.74 17.09 5.61
CA LYS A 120 -5.48 18.20 6.22
C LYS A 120 -4.65 18.95 7.27
N GLU A 121 -3.91 18.22 8.10
CA GLU A 121 -3.19 18.79 9.24
C GLU A 121 -1.82 19.37 8.89
N LYS A 122 -1.20 18.89 7.81
CA LYS A 122 0.15 19.28 7.38
C LYS A 122 0.10 19.88 5.99
N GLN A 123 0.73 21.04 5.83
CA GLN A 123 0.90 21.66 4.50
C GLN A 123 2.08 21.09 3.71
N ALA A 124 3.05 20.46 4.39
CA ALA A 124 4.21 19.87 3.74
C ALA A 124 3.84 18.67 2.86
N HIS A 125 4.66 18.40 1.85
CA HIS A 125 4.53 17.18 1.05
C HIS A 125 4.80 15.93 1.90
N PHE A 126 4.08 14.85 1.60
CA PHE A 126 4.31 13.56 2.21
C PHE A 126 4.31 12.45 1.16
N VAL A 127 5.06 11.39 1.44
CA VAL A 127 5.24 10.27 0.53
C VAL A 127 4.40 9.08 0.99
N ILE A 128 3.66 8.47 0.06
CA ILE A 128 2.88 7.26 0.26
C ILE A 128 3.58 6.09 -0.43
N ASP A 129 3.70 4.93 0.24
CA ASP A 129 4.12 3.68 -0.42
C ASP A 129 2.94 3.09 -1.21
N GLY A 130 3.07 3.01 -2.53
CA GLY A 130 2.03 2.50 -3.42
C GLY A 130 1.58 3.52 -4.46
N THR A 131 0.32 3.40 -4.88
CA THR A 131 -0.27 4.19 -5.98
C THR A 131 -1.44 5.05 -5.51
N ILE A 132 -1.60 6.21 -6.12
CA ILE A 132 -2.83 7.00 -6.11
C ILE A 132 -3.85 6.30 -7.00
N ARG A 133 -4.77 5.57 -6.38
CA ARG A 133 -5.96 5.05 -7.07
C ARG A 133 -7.05 6.11 -7.02
N SER A 134 -7.63 6.48 -8.17
CA SER A 134 -8.81 7.35 -8.26
C SER A 134 -10.06 6.50 -8.56
N GLY A 135 -11.13 6.67 -7.77
CA GLY A 135 -12.38 5.91 -7.90
C GLY A 135 -12.86 5.34 -6.56
N SER A 136 -13.94 4.55 -6.57
CA SER A 136 -14.47 3.83 -5.40
C SER A 136 -13.53 2.78 -4.81
N PHE A 137 -12.47 2.41 -5.55
CA PHE A 137 -11.42 1.42 -5.23
C PHE A 137 -10.07 2.08 -4.87
N GLY A 138 -10.07 3.38 -4.60
CA GLY A 138 -8.86 4.16 -4.34
C GLY A 138 -9.05 5.19 -3.25
N TRP A 139 -8.25 6.26 -3.25
CA TRP A 139 -8.33 7.34 -2.27
C TRP A 139 -9.65 8.17 -2.35
N GLY A 140 -10.67 7.65 -3.03
CA GLY A 140 -11.91 8.34 -3.34
C GLY A 140 -11.69 9.50 -4.32
N GLY A 141 -12.57 10.50 -4.23
CA GLY A 141 -12.40 11.80 -4.90
C GLY A 141 -11.51 12.78 -4.14
N SER A 142 -10.94 12.39 -3.00
CA SER A 142 -10.19 13.27 -2.10
C SER A 142 -8.79 12.72 -1.87
N ILE A 143 -7.96 12.77 -2.91
CA ILE A 143 -6.51 12.56 -2.77
C ILE A 143 -5.94 13.87 -2.22
N PRO A 144 -5.19 13.86 -1.10
CA PRO A 144 -4.58 15.07 -0.58
C PRO A 144 -3.63 15.71 -1.60
N LYS A 145 -3.80 17.01 -1.88
CA LYS A 145 -3.04 17.72 -2.93
C LYS A 145 -1.52 17.69 -2.71
N ASN A 146 -1.08 17.58 -1.47
CA ASN A 146 0.32 17.49 -1.06
C ASN A 146 0.89 16.06 -1.05
N SER A 147 0.12 15.05 -1.48
CA SER A 147 0.58 13.66 -1.53
C SER A 147 1.48 13.36 -2.75
N ILE A 148 2.47 12.50 -2.52
CA ILE A 148 3.34 11.93 -3.56
C ILE A 148 3.34 10.42 -3.36
N ALA A 149 2.66 9.66 -4.21
CA ALA A 149 2.71 8.20 -4.13
C ALA A 149 3.88 7.64 -4.94
N VAL A 150 4.56 6.67 -4.36
CA VAL A 150 5.71 6.00 -4.97
C VAL A 150 5.45 4.51 -4.98
N SER A 151 5.34 3.94 -6.18
CA SER A 151 5.15 2.50 -6.35
C SER A 151 6.39 1.82 -6.93
N LYS A 152 6.73 0.69 -6.31
CA LYS A 152 7.79 -0.24 -6.72
C LYS A 152 7.28 -1.34 -7.65
N SER A 153 5.95 -1.50 -7.73
CA SER A 153 5.28 -2.51 -8.55
C SER A 153 4.16 -1.85 -9.32
N PHE A 154 4.23 -1.91 -10.64
CA PHE A 154 3.28 -1.26 -11.53
C PHE A 154 2.98 -2.16 -12.74
N THR A 155 1.81 -1.94 -13.35
CA THR A 155 1.42 -2.65 -14.56
C THR A 155 2.39 -2.36 -15.72
N GLN A 156 2.69 -3.39 -16.52
CA GLN A 156 3.49 -3.25 -17.73
C GLN A 156 2.69 -2.67 -18.91
N GLN A 157 1.38 -2.50 -18.74
CA GLN A 157 0.46 -1.93 -19.72
C GLN A 157 -0.34 -0.81 -19.06
N PRO A 158 0.30 0.31 -18.68
CA PRO A 158 -0.40 1.42 -18.08
C PRO A 158 -1.30 2.11 -19.10
N LYS A 159 -2.42 2.58 -18.59
CA LYS A 159 -3.36 3.43 -19.31
C LYS A 159 -3.11 4.88 -18.92
N PHE A 160 -3.06 5.73 -19.93
CA PHE A 160 -2.78 7.15 -19.78
C PHE A 160 -3.58 7.96 -20.79
N ASP A 161 -3.80 9.22 -20.49
CA ASP A 161 -4.68 10.06 -21.28
C ASP A 161 -3.87 10.86 -22.31
N VAL A 162 -4.23 10.72 -23.59
CA VAL A 162 -3.68 11.48 -24.72
C VAL A 162 -4.83 12.24 -25.38
N PHE A 163 -4.72 13.56 -25.50
CA PHE A 163 -5.81 14.42 -26.00
C PHE A 163 -7.17 14.14 -25.31
N LYS A 164 -7.16 13.95 -23.98
CA LYS A 164 -8.33 13.60 -23.14
C LYS A 164 -9.01 12.27 -23.48
N LYS A 165 -8.32 11.37 -24.20
CA LYS A 165 -8.76 9.99 -24.46
C LYS A 165 -7.80 9.02 -23.79
N GLU A 166 -8.35 8.00 -23.14
CA GLU A 166 -7.55 6.93 -22.54
C GLU A 166 -6.89 6.10 -23.66
N VAL A 167 -5.57 5.94 -23.57
CA VAL A 167 -4.74 5.14 -24.47
C VAL A 167 -3.89 4.19 -23.63
N GLU A 168 -3.67 2.99 -24.14
CA GLU A 168 -2.81 1.99 -23.50
C GLU A 168 -1.39 2.04 -24.09
N MET A 169 -0.38 2.08 -23.24
CA MET A 169 1.01 1.99 -23.70
C MET A 169 1.42 0.52 -23.86
N ARG A 170 1.44 0.03 -25.09
CA ARG A 170 1.76 -1.38 -25.40
C ARG A 170 3.21 -1.81 -25.11
N ASN A 171 4.15 -0.86 -25.04
CA ASN A 171 5.60 -1.14 -24.96
C ASN A 171 6.34 -0.39 -23.83
N MET A 172 5.70 -0.24 -22.67
CA MET A 172 6.36 0.35 -21.49
C MET A 172 7.69 -0.29 -21.11
N PRO A 173 7.84 -1.64 -21.10
CA PRO A 173 9.12 -2.25 -20.70
C PRO A 173 10.28 -1.80 -21.58
N ARG A 174 10.03 -1.60 -22.88
CA ARG A 174 11.06 -1.11 -23.81
C ARG A 174 11.44 0.35 -23.54
N LEU A 175 10.44 1.20 -23.26
CA LEU A 175 10.69 2.60 -22.87
C LEU A 175 11.54 2.66 -21.60
N LEU A 176 11.15 1.90 -20.58
CA LEU A 176 11.85 1.89 -19.30
C LEU A 176 13.23 1.27 -19.42
N ALA A 177 13.42 0.21 -20.19
CA ALA A 177 14.74 -0.39 -20.43
C ALA A 177 15.78 0.61 -20.95
N GLN A 178 15.35 1.59 -21.76
CA GLN A 178 16.21 2.62 -22.36
C GLN A 178 16.37 3.87 -21.49
N LEU A 179 15.62 3.98 -20.38
CA LEU A 179 15.70 5.12 -19.48
C LEU A 179 17.05 5.08 -18.75
N LYS A 180 17.86 6.14 -18.91
CA LYS A 180 19.16 6.28 -18.22
C LYS A 180 18.96 6.50 -16.73
N VAL A 181 19.96 6.15 -15.93
CA VAL A 181 19.96 6.43 -14.48
C VAL A 181 19.75 7.93 -14.23
N GLU A 182 19.01 8.26 -13.18
CA GLU A 182 18.66 9.63 -12.77
C GLU A 182 17.74 10.38 -13.74
N ASN A 183 17.36 9.77 -14.86
CA ASN A 183 16.38 10.34 -15.78
C ASN A 183 14.97 9.85 -15.44
N ARG A 184 14.00 10.71 -15.75
CA ARG A 184 12.58 10.38 -15.75
C ARG A 184 12.00 10.32 -17.15
N THR A 185 10.87 9.63 -17.28
CA THR A 185 10.01 9.78 -18.45
C THR A 185 9.35 11.16 -18.47
N PRO A 186 8.72 11.56 -19.58
CA PRO A 186 7.67 12.57 -19.55
C PRO A 186 6.61 12.22 -18.48
N ALA A 187 5.92 13.26 -18.00
CA ALA A 187 4.77 13.08 -17.14
C ALA A 187 3.51 12.87 -17.98
N PHE A 188 2.67 11.96 -17.54
CA PHE A 188 1.45 11.56 -18.21
C PHE A 188 0.26 11.76 -17.27
N PHE A 189 -0.91 11.96 -17.86
CA PHE A 189 -2.17 11.96 -17.12
C PHE A 189 -2.77 10.56 -17.07
N THR A 190 -3.49 10.26 -16.01
CA THR A 190 -4.38 9.10 -15.91
C THR A 190 -5.61 9.47 -15.07
N SER A 191 -6.55 8.53 -14.95
CA SER A 191 -7.78 8.72 -14.20
C SER A 191 -8.59 9.92 -14.69
N LYS A 192 -8.70 10.07 -16.02
CA LYS A 192 -9.37 11.19 -16.69
C LYS A 192 -8.75 12.54 -16.32
N GLY A 193 -7.41 12.62 -16.29
CA GLY A 193 -6.68 13.84 -15.98
C GLY A 193 -6.51 14.16 -14.49
N LYS A 194 -7.02 13.35 -13.57
CA LYS A 194 -6.98 13.62 -12.11
C LYS A 194 -5.65 13.29 -11.45
N VAL A 195 -4.85 12.42 -12.07
CA VAL A 195 -3.57 11.97 -11.53
C VAL A 195 -2.50 12.19 -12.59
N ILE A 196 -1.38 12.75 -12.18
CA ILE A 196 -0.18 12.91 -13.00
C ILE A 196 0.82 11.85 -12.53
N PHE A 197 1.43 11.15 -13.48
CA PHE A 197 2.40 10.12 -13.17
C PHE A 197 3.58 10.11 -14.13
N TRP A 198 4.72 9.63 -13.63
CA TRP A 198 5.92 9.39 -14.44
C TRP A 198 6.73 8.26 -13.83
N TYR A 199 7.77 7.84 -14.54
CA TYR A 199 8.73 6.85 -14.06
C TYR A 199 10.09 7.50 -13.88
N LEU A 200 10.82 7.08 -12.86
CA LEU A 200 12.14 7.56 -12.52
C LEU A 200 13.10 6.39 -12.37
N ARG A 201 14.25 6.45 -13.04
CA ARG A 201 15.31 5.45 -12.91
C ARG A 201 16.21 5.77 -11.71
N MET A 202 16.13 4.93 -10.69
CA MET A 202 16.90 4.99 -9.45
C MET A 202 18.28 4.34 -9.57
N ARG A 203 18.41 3.28 -10.38
CA ARG A 203 19.63 2.46 -10.49
C ARG A 203 19.97 2.18 -11.94
N GLU A 204 21.25 2.01 -12.24
CA GLU A 204 21.68 1.61 -13.58
C GLU A 204 21.22 0.19 -13.89
N GLN A 205 20.92 -0.08 -15.17
CA GLN A 205 20.49 -1.41 -15.60
C GLN A 205 21.52 -2.49 -15.29
N GLY A 206 22.82 -2.18 -15.37
CA GLY A 206 23.90 -3.13 -15.07
C GLY A 206 24.02 -3.49 -13.59
N GLN A 207 23.29 -2.80 -12.70
CA GLN A 207 23.29 -3.06 -11.26
C GLN A 207 22.09 -3.92 -10.80
N VAL A 208 21.19 -4.28 -11.72
CA VAL A 208 19.93 -4.97 -11.43
C VAL A 208 19.60 -6.03 -12.48
N ASP A 209 18.87 -7.06 -12.08
CA ASP A 209 18.72 -8.26 -12.92
C ASP A 209 17.70 -8.11 -14.06
N TYR A 210 16.72 -7.21 -13.93
CA TYR A 210 15.62 -7.05 -14.91
C TYR A 210 15.43 -5.60 -15.36
N PRO A 211 14.95 -5.35 -16.60
CA PRO A 211 14.78 -4.00 -17.16
C PRO A 211 13.92 -3.03 -16.35
N LEU A 212 12.97 -3.57 -15.58
CA LEU A 212 12.04 -2.80 -14.74
C LEU A 212 12.56 -2.58 -13.32
N MET A 213 13.59 -3.32 -12.90
CA MET A 213 14.25 -3.05 -11.62
C MET A 213 14.98 -1.72 -11.70
N GLY A 214 15.22 -1.14 -10.52
CA GLY A 214 15.77 0.20 -10.43
C GLY A 214 14.87 1.31 -10.96
N VAL A 215 13.56 1.07 -11.16
CA VAL A 215 12.58 2.08 -11.59
C VAL A 215 11.49 2.20 -10.54
N ILE A 216 11.08 3.43 -10.22
CA ILE A 216 9.87 3.71 -9.45
C ILE A 216 8.84 4.43 -10.32
N LYS A 217 7.56 4.17 -10.06
CA LYS A 217 6.45 4.96 -10.58
C LYS A 217 6.07 6.00 -9.54
N ILE A 218 6.00 7.26 -9.94
CA ILE A 218 5.61 8.38 -9.08
C ILE A 218 4.25 8.89 -9.55
N GLU A 219 3.36 9.15 -8.61
CA GLU A 219 2.02 9.68 -8.87
C GLU A 219 1.74 10.85 -7.92
N ILE A 220 1.18 11.93 -8.47
CA ILE A 220 0.69 13.08 -7.71
C ILE A 220 -0.75 13.41 -8.16
N PRO A 221 -1.58 13.99 -7.28
CA PRO A 221 -2.86 14.54 -7.71
C PRO A 221 -2.66 15.73 -8.65
N SER A 222 -3.58 15.91 -9.59
CA SER A 222 -3.65 17.14 -10.37
C SER A 222 -3.96 18.34 -9.45
N PRO A 223 -3.33 19.52 -9.63
CA PRO A 223 -3.44 20.63 -8.68
C PRO A 223 -4.86 21.14 -8.46
N ASP A 224 -5.61 21.43 -9.54
CA ASP A 224 -6.91 22.13 -9.44
C ASP A 224 -7.99 21.49 -10.29
N GLU A 225 -7.75 21.30 -11.58
CA GLU A 225 -8.67 20.65 -12.50
C GLU A 225 -8.04 19.44 -13.19
N PRO A 226 -8.86 18.52 -13.72
CA PRO A 226 -8.33 17.43 -14.54
C PRO A 226 -7.60 17.99 -15.77
N TYR A 227 -6.43 17.42 -16.08
CA TYR A 227 -5.56 17.87 -17.18
C TYR A 227 -4.89 19.24 -16.96
N THR A 228 -4.92 19.80 -15.75
CA THR A 228 -4.11 20.98 -15.42
C THR A 228 -2.63 20.61 -15.54
N LEU A 229 -1.93 21.33 -16.41
CA LEU A 229 -0.49 21.16 -16.56
C LEU A 229 0.21 21.55 -15.26
N THR A 230 1.13 20.71 -14.84
CA THR A 230 2.01 20.99 -13.70
C THR A 230 3.35 21.46 -14.24
N ASP A 231 3.96 22.40 -13.50
CA ASP A 231 5.28 22.89 -13.83
C ASP A 231 6.31 21.75 -13.91
N THR A 232 7.12 21.79 -14.96
CA THR A 232 8.17 20.80 -15.18
C THR A 232 9.21 20.87 -14.07
N GLU A 233 9.51 22.08 -13.59
CA GLU A 233 10.47 22.28 -12.50
C GLU A 233 10.01 21.61 -11.19
N TYR A 234 8.70 21.64 -10.92
CA TYR A 234 8.13 20.97 -9.76
C TYR A 234 8.27 19.43 -9.86
N ILE A 235 8.03 18.85 -11.04
CA ILE A 235 8.19 17.41 -11.29
C ILE A 235 9.67 17.01 -11.18
N ASP A 236 10.57 17.84 -11.70
CA ASP A 236 12.03 17.63 -11.59
C ASP A 236 12.49 17.71 -10.14
N LYS A 237 11.97 18.66 -9.36
CA LYS A 237 12.25 18.80 -7.93
C LYS A 237 11.81 17.57 -7.14
N ILE A 238 10.58 17.08 -7.35
CA ILE A 238 10.12 15.82 -6.71
C ILE A 238 11.04 14.67 -7.09
N SER A 239 11.38 14.55 -8.37
CA SER A 239 12.24 13.46 -8.86
C SER A 239 13.63 13.53 -8.23
N GLY A 240 14.24 14.71 -8.15
CA GLY A 240 15.51 14.95 -7.49
C GLY A 240 15.48 14.61 -6.00
N CYS A 241 14.44 15.02 -5.27
CA CYS A 241 14.25 14.66 -3.87
C CYS A 241 14.18 13.14 -3.68
N LEU A 242 13.39 12.44 -4.50
CA LEU A 242 13.27 10.99 -4.41
C LEU A 242 14.58 10.26 -4.78
N LEU A 243 15.32 10.76 -5.78
CA LEU A 243 16.66 10.27 -6.12
C LEU A 243 17.63 10.40 -4.94
N ALA A 244 17.60 11.52 -4.21
CA ALA A 244 18.48 11.73 -3.05
C ALA A 244 18.22 10.70 -1.93
N GLU A 245 16.98 10.22 -1.80
CA GLU A 245 16.57 9.26 -0.77
C GLU A 245 16.90 7.79 -1.12
N ARG A 246 17.52 7.51 -2.27
CA ARG A 246 17.75 6.15 -2.79
C ARG A 246 18.92 5.39 -2.16
N ASN A 247 19.78 6.06 -1.41
CA ASN A 247 21.08 5.52 -1.01
C ASN A 247 21.02 4.64 0.25
N VAL A 248 19.98 4.78 1.08
CA VAL A 248 19.75 3.86 2.21
C VAL A 248 18.96 2.66 1.70
N THR A 249 19.64 1.72 1.05
CA THR A 249 19.01 0.51 0.53
C THR A 249 19.21 -0.68 1.46
N PRO A 250 18.15 -1.45 1.76
CA PRO A 250 18.25 -2.73 2.47
C PRO A 250 18.78 -3.84 1.55
N TYR A 251 19.92 -3.61 0.87
CA TYR A 251 20.53 -4.60 -0.03
C TYR A 251 20.79 -5.90 0.74
N GLY A 252 20.40 -7.04 0.16
CA GLY A 252 20.49 -8.36 0.80
C GLY A 252 19.39 -8.67 1.83
N ASN A 253 18.72 -7.65 2.39
CA ASN A 253 17.65 -7.84 3.38
C ASN A 253 16.23 -7.75 2.78
N ASP A 254 16.06 -7.03 1.68
CA ASP A 254 14.78 -6.94 0.95
C ASP A 254 15.03 -7.09 -0.56
N ALA A 255 14.36 -8.04 -1.20
CA ALA A 255 14.47 -8.25 -2.66
C ALA A 255 14.10 -7.01 -3.48
N ARG A 256 13.31 -6.10 -2.90
CA ARG A 256 12.87 -4.84 -3.52
C ARG A 256 13.83 -3.67 -3.28
N TRP A 257 15.03 -3.92 -2.73
CA TRP A 257 16.03 -2.90 -2.40
C TRP A 257 16.30 -1.90 -3.54
N HIS A 258 16.26 -2.38 -4.79
CA HIS A 258 16.55 -1.58 -5.99
C HIS A 258 15.60 -0.40 -6.20
N ALA A 259 14.41 -0.42 -5.61
CA ALA A 259 13.37 0.60 -5.71
C ALA A 259 12.96 1.17 -4.35
N HIS A 260 13.70 0.86 -3.29
CA HIS A 260 13.48 1.43 -1.97
C HIS A 260 14.00 2.87 -1.88
N ILE A 261 13.26 3.70 -1.17
CA ILE A 261 13.69 5.01 -0.71
C ILE A 261 13.66 5.02 0.82
N TYR A 262 14.61 5.73 1.41
CA TYR A 262 14.83 5.72 2.86
C TYR A 262 13.56 6.01 3.69
N PRO A 263 12.73 7.04 3.39
CA PRO A 263 11.56 7.36 4.20
C PRO A 263 10.52 6.22 4.24
N ILE A 264 10.30 5.56 3.10
CA ILE A 264 9.37 4.43 3.02
C ILE A 264 9.92 3.24 3.81
N TYR A 265 11.19 2.90 3.58
CA TYR A 265 11.84 1.79 4.29
C TYR A 265 11.81 2.02 5.82
N ALA A 266 12.18 3.21 6.29
CA ALA A 266 12.17 3.54 7.71
C ALA A 266 10.77 3.45 8.32
N THR A 267 9.75 3.93 7.61
CA THR A 267 8.35 3.84 8.05
C THR A 267 7.87 2.38 8.08
N GLU A 268 8.25 1.56 7.10
CA GLU A 268 7.94 0.13 7.05
C GLU A 268 8.60 -0.62 8.22
N GLN A 269 9.86 -0.33 8.54
CA GLN A 269 10.52 -0.91 9.72
C GLN A 269 9.88 -0.44 11.03
N TYR A 270 9.55 0.85 11.11
CA TYR A 270 8.87 1.42 12.27
C TYR A 270 7.58 0.66 12.59
N ILE A 271 6.65 0.54 11.63
CA ILE A 271 5.37 -0.13 11.90
C ILE A 271 5.54 -1.64 12.16
N LYS A 272 6.46 -2.32 11.45
CA LYS A 272 6.74 -3.74 11.68
C LYS A 272 7.28 -4.01 13.08
N SER A 273 8.13 -3.13 13.61
CA SER A 273 8.66 -3.24 14.98
C SER A 273 7.60 -3.12 16.08
N ARG A 274 6.39 -2.64 15.73
CA ARG A 274 5.26 -2.42 16.64
C ARG A 274 4.23 -3.54 16.61
N PHE A 275 4.43 -4.55 15.78
CA PHE A 275 3.65 -5.78 15.77
C PHE A 275 4.14 -6.74 16.85
N TYR A 276 3.24 -7.57 17.36
CA TYR A 276 3.61 -8.66 18.25
C TYR A 276 4.52 -9.63 17.52
N SER A 277 5.53 -10.13 18.24
CA SER A 277 6.38 -11.19 17.71
C SER A 277 5.56 -12.47 17.53
N ARG A 278 6.06 -13.35 16.65
CA ARG A 278 5.46 -14.66 16.46
C ARG A 278 5.40 -15.47 17.76
N ASP A 279 6.39 -15.32 18.63
CA ASP A 279 6.46 -16.06 19.89
C ASP A 279 5.41 -15.59 20.89
N ILE A 280 5.16 -14.27 20.96
CA ILE A 280 4.07 -13.72 21.78
C ILE A 280 2.73 -14.26 21.28
N LEU A 281 2.49 -14.22 19.96
CA LEU A 281 1.24 -14.72 19.39
C LEU A 281 1.05 -16.22 19.63
N LYS A 282 2.11 -17.02 19.47
CA LYS A 282 2.06 -18.46 19.76
C LYS A 282 1.87 -18.77 21.23
N GLY A 283 2.42 -17.97 22.14
CA GLY A 283 2.23 -18.16 23.58
C GLY A 283 0.84 -17.75 24.08
N MET A 284 0.06 -17.05 23.26
CA MET A 284 -1.34 -16.69 23.55
C MET A 284 -2.36 -17.75 23.10
N ILE A 285 -1.93 -18.78 22.37
CA ILE A 285 -2.76 -19.85 21.79
C ILE A 285 -2.43 -21.15 22.52
#